data_AF-A0A357T4P1-F1
#
_entry.id   AF-A0A357T4P1-F1
#
_cell.length_a   1.000
_cell.length_b   1.000
_cell.length_c   1.000
_cell.angle_alpha   90.00
_cell.angle_beta   90.00
_cell.angle_gamma   90.00
#
_symmetry.space_group_name_H-M   'P 1'
#
loop_
_entity.id
_entity.type
_entity.pdbx_description
1 polymer ?
#
loop_
_entity_poly.entity_id
_entity_poly.type
_entity_poly.pdbx_seq_one_letter_code
_entity_poly.pdbx_strand_id
1 'polypeptide(L)'
;VTGLVVVDTGTALSPFGQSVVLTLIQIGGLGFMTLSATLTILMGKRIGLRERLLIREAYNQFNLAGLVRLVKQVVKVTILCEGIGALLLALRFSQQMPKKQAVLYGIFHSVSAFCNAGFDLFGRIYAPFSSLTTYAGDWWVSLVIAFLIIVGGLGFPV
;
A
#
# COMPACT_ATOMS: atom_id res chain seq x y z
N VAL A 1 8.67 -4.58 2.42
CA VAL A 1 8.32 -5.38 1.21
C VAL A 1 9.46 -5.21 0.21
N THR A 2 9.83 -6.22 -0.59
CA THR A 2 11.14 -6.23 -1.31
C THR A 2 11.10 -5.84 -2.80
N GLY A 3 9.96 -5.97 -3.48
CA GLY A 3 9.79 -5.54 -4.88
C GLY A 3 10.51 -6.34 -5.96
N LEU A 4 11.21 -7.40 -5.59
CA LEU A 4 11.87 -8.29 -6.54
C LEU A 4 10.88 -9.28 -7.12
N VAL A 5 10.86 -9.38 -8.45
CA VAL A 5 9.95 -10.24 -9.20
C VAL A 5 10.74 -11.15 -10.14
N VAL A 6 10.46 -12.46 -10.09
CA VAL A 6 11.04 -13.44 -11.03
C VAL A 6 10.24 -13.47 -12.34
N VAL A 7 8.94 -13.16 -12.25
CA VAL A 7 8.03 -13.03 -13.39
C VAL A 7 7.35 -11.66 -13.31
N ASP A 8 7.18 -11.00 -14.44
CA ASP A 8 6.57 -9.67 -14.50
C ASP A 8 5.11 -9.71 -14.01
N THR A 9 4.78 -8.83 -13.06
CA THR A 9 3.49 -8.86 -12.33
C THR A 9 2.32 -8.42 -13.21
N GLY A 10 2.56 -7.52 -14.16
CA GLY A 10 1.53 -7.02 -15.07
C GLY A 10 1.14 -8.04 -16.15
N THR A 11 2.09 -8.85 -16.61
CA THR A 11 1.92 -9.81 -17.72
C THR A 11 1.62 -11.23 -17.27
N ALA A 12 2.32 -11.74 -16.24
CA ALA A 12 2.21 -13.14 -15.84
C ALA A 12 1.00 -13.42 -14.95
N LEU A 13 0.52 -12.42 -14.18
CA LEU A 13 -0.57 -12.61 -13.23
C LEU A 13 -1.92 -12.24 -13.85
N SER A 14 -2.93 -13.05 -13.54
CA SER A 14 -4.33 -12.72 -13.80
C SER A 14 -4.79 -11.55 -12.90
N PRO A 15 -5.91 -10.88 -13.20
CA PRO A 15 -6.47 -9.84 -12.31
C PRO A 15 -6.70 -10.34 -10.87
N PHE A 16 -7.04 -11.63 -10.72
CA PHE A 16 -7.12 -12.28 -9.41
C PHE A 16 -5.75 -12.35 -8.73
N GLY A 17 -4.71 -12.81 -9.44
CA GLY A 17 -3.34 -12.85 -8.92
C GLY A 17 -2.82 -11.48 -8.51
N GLN A 18 -3.09 -10.44 -9.30
CA GLN A 18 -2.75 -9.05 -8.96
C GLN A 18 -3.45 -8.59 -7.67
N SER A 19 -4.72 -8.99 -7.46
CA SER A 19 -5.46 -8.68 -6.22
C SER A 19 -4.89 -9.39 -4.99
N VAL A 20 -4.42 -10.64 -5.17
CA VAL A 20 -3.72 -11.39 -4.12
C VAL A 20 -2.40 -10.70 -3.75
N VAL A 21 -1.59 -10.32 -4.75
CA VAL A 21 -0.34 -9.59 -4.53
C VAL A 21 -0.59 -8.26 -3.82
N LEU A 22 -1.60 -7.50 -4.25
CA LEU A 22 -1.99 -6.24 -3.61
C LEU A 22 -2.34 -6.43 -2.13
N THR A 23 -3.08 -7.50 -1.81
CA THR A 23 -3.43 -7.84 -0.42
C THR A 23 -2.18 -8.19 0.39
N LEU A 24 -1.27 -8.98 -0.17
CA LEU A 24 -0.01 -9.35 0.49
C LEU A 24 0.89 -8.14 0.72
N ILE A 25 0.92 -7.20 -0.23
CA ILE A 25 1.60 -5.91 -0.08
C ILE A 25 1.02 -5.15 1.12
N GLN A 26 -0.31 -5.05 1.22
CA GLN A 26 -0.96 -4.36 2.34
C GLN A 26 -0.60 -4.99 3.69
N ILE A 27 -0.65 -6.32 3.77
CA ILE A 27 -0.31 -7.06 5.00
C ILE A 27 1.15 -6.85 5.37
N GLY A 28 2.05 -6.87 4.40
CA GLY A 28 3.48 -6.65 4.60
C GLY A 28 3.84 -5.20 4.95
N GLY A 29 3.13 -4.22 4.38
CA GLY A 29 3.37 -2.80 4.59
C GLY A 29 2.84 -2.28 5.93
N LEU A 30 1.61 -2.67 6.30
CA LEU A 30 1.03 -2.32 7.60
C LEU A 30 1.58 -3.17 8.76
N GLY A 31 2.10 -4.35 8.45
CA GLY A 31 2.47 -5.37 9.43
C GLY A 31 1.30 -6.26 9.83
N PHE A 32 1.59 -7.54 10.04
CA PHE A 32 0.59 -8.55 10.40
C PHE A 32 -0.20 -8.19 11.67
N MET A 33 0.47 -7.62 12.67
CA MET A 33 -0.16 -7.23 13.94
C MET A 33 -1.23 -6.16 13.77
N THR A 34 -0.98 -5.18 12.90
CA THR A 34 -1.90 -4.08 12.60
C THR A 34 -3.15 -4.58 11.92
N LEU A 35 -2.99 -5.48 10.95
CA LEU A 35 -4.12 -6.11 10.25
C LEU A 35 -4.97 -6.93 11.23
N SER A 36 -4.33 -7.79 12.03
CA SER A 36 -5.01 -8.62 13.03
C SER A 36 -5.80 -7.78 14.02
N ALA A 37 -5.17 -6.74 14.59
CA ALA A 37 -5.81 -5.82 15.52
C ALA A 37 -6.99 -5.07 14.88
N THR A 38 -6.87 -4.68 13.62
CA THR A 38 -7.94 -4.01 12.86
C THR A 38 -9.14 -4.93 12.67
N LEU A 39 -8.92 -6.19 12.29
CA LEU A 39 -9.99 -7.19 12.16
C LEU A 39 -10.70 -7.42 13.49
N THR A 40 -9.95 -7.54 14.60
CA THR A 40 -10.54 -7.68 15.95
C THR A 40 -11.43 -6.49 16.30
N ILE A 41 -11.00 -5.27 16.01
CA ILE A 41 -11.79 -4.05 16.23
C ILE A 41 -13.05 -4.06 15.37
N LEU A 42 -12.95 -4.41 14.08
CA LEU A 42 -14.08 -4.46 13.14
C LEU A 42 -15.13 -5.49 13.55
N MET A 43 -14.73 -6.61 14.16
CA MET A 43 -15.64 -7.60 14.73
C MET A 43 -16.30 -7.15 16.05
N GLY A 44 -16.06 -5.91 16.50
CA GLY A 44 -16.57 -5.39 17.78
C GLY A 44 -15.92 -6.02 19.00
N LYS A 45 -14.85 -6.82 18.82
CA LYS A 45 -14.15 -7.47 19.93
C LYS A 45 -13.18 -6.50 20.58
N ARG A 46 -13.02 -6.64 21.90
CA ARG A 46 -12.04 -5.86 22.66
C ARG A 46 -10.65 -6.45 22.46
N ILE A 47 -9.65 -5.58 22.24
CA ILE A 47 -8.24 -5.99 22.22
C ILE A 47 -7.79 -6.26 23.66
N GLY A 48 -7.46 -7.52 23.93
CA GLY A 48 -6.98 -8.02 25.21
C GLY A 48 -5.52 -7.67 25.47
N LEU A 49 -5.01 -8.08 26.64
CA LEU A 49 -3.65 -7.76 27.06
C LEU A 49 -2.58 -8.40 26.15
N ARG A 50 -2.80 -9.65 25.72
CA ARG A 50 -1.87 -10.38 24.85
C ARG A 50 -1.69 -9.70 23.49
N GLU A 51 -2.78 -9.28 22.84
CA GLU A 51 -2.66 -8.55 21.57
C GLU A 51 -1.99 -7.19 21.77
N ARG A 52 -2.27 -6.49 22.88
CA ARG A 52 -1.59 -5.21 23.19
C ARG A 52 -0.09 -5.39 23.39
N LEU A 53 0.36 -6.46 24.04
CA LEU A 53 1.78 -6.76 24.18
C LEU A 53 2.45 -7.01 22.82
N LEU A 54 1.78 -7.72 21.91
CA LEU A 54 2.29 -7.96 20.57
C LEU A 54 2.31 -6.68 19.71
N ILE A 55 1.29 -5.82 19.81
CA ILE A 55 1.26 -4.52 19.13
C ILE A 55 2.39 -3.62 19.65
N ARG A 56 2.63 -3.63 20.97
CA ARG A 56 3.72 -2.88 21.61
C ARG A 56 5.06 -3.26 21.00
N GLU A 57 5.33 -4.55 20.89
CA GLU A 57 6.58 -5.07 20.34
C GLU A 57 6.70 -4.72 18.84
N ALA A 58 5.64 -4.94 18.06
CA ALA A 58 5.64 -4.67 16.62
C ALA A 58 5.85 -3.18 16.26
N TYR A 59 5.37 -2.27 17.10
CA TYR A 59 5.53 -0.82 16.92
C TYR A 59 6.65 -0.21 17.77
N ASN A 60 7.44 -1.03 18.47
CA ASN A 60 8.51 -0.62 19.36
C ASN A 60 8.10 0.48 20.37
N GLN A 61 6.96 0.29 21.03
CA GLN A 61 6.36 1.26 21.96
C GLN A 61 6.72 0.96 23.42
N PHE A 62 6.82 2.00 24.25
CA PHE A 62 7.11 1.82 25.69
C PHE A 62 5.87 1.58 26.55
N ASN A 63 4.71 2.11 26.14
CA ASN A 63 3.48 2.08 26.92
C ASN A 63 2.37 1.26 26.24
N LEU A 64 1.58 0.54 27.05
CA LEU A 64 0.41 -0.21 26.59
C LEU A 64 -0.84 0.68 26.40
N ALA A 65 -0.84 1.86 27.03
CA ALA A 65 -1.91 2.84 26.89
C ALA A 65 -1.89 3.43 25.48
N GLY A 66 -3.06 3.55 24.86
CA GLY A 66 -3.18 4.19 23.54
C GLY A 66 -2.85 3.32 22.33
N LEU A 67 -2.35 2.08 22.48
CA LEU A 67 -2.00 1.21 21.34
C LEU A 67 -3.18 0.95 20.39
N VAL A 68 -4.39 0.80 20.93
CA VAL A 68 -5.60 0.63 20.10
C VAL A 68 -5.91 1.90 19.30
N ARG A 69 -5.62 3.09 19.86
CA ARG A 69 -5.77 4.37 19.18
C ARG A 69 -4.71 4.50 18.07
N LEU A 70 -3.47 4.11 18.37
CA LEU A 70 -2.37 4.07 17.40
C LEU A 70 -2.75 3.22 16.18
N VAL A 71 -3.17 1.96 16.38
CA VAL A 71 -3.61 1.08 15.28
C VAL A 71 -4.72 1.72 14.44
N LYS A 72 -5.72 2.35 15.08
CA LYS A 72 -6.79 3.05 14.34
C LYS A 72 -6.27 4.24 13.55
N GLN A 73 -5.32 5.00 14.10
CA GLN A 73 -4.70 6.14 13.41
C GLN A 73 -3.87 5.67 12.22
N VAL A 74 -3.05 4.62 12.40
CA VAL A 74 -2.26 3.99 11.34
C VAL A 74 -3.16 3.63 10.16
N VAL A 75 -4.19 2.82 10.40
CA VAL A 75 -5.12 2.38 9.35
C VAL A 75 -5.80 3.56 8.67
N LYS A 76 -6.23 4.56 9.44
CA LYS A 76 -6.89 5.75 8.90
C LYS A 76 -5.96 6.57 8.01
N VAL A 77 -4.71 6.78 8.43
CA VAL A 77 -3.70 7.51 7.66
C VAL A 77 -3.37 6.73 6.39
N THR A 78 -3.15 5.43 6.48
CA THR A 78 -2.87 4.56 5.33
C THR A 78 -3.98 4.64 4.28
N ILE A 79 -5.24 4.40 4.67
CA ILE A 79 -6.37 4.44 3.73
C ILE A 79 -6.51 5.84 3.10
N LEU A 80 -6.25 6.91 3.86
CA LEU A 80 -6.34 8.27 3.35
C LEU A 80 -5.21 8.60 2.36
N CYS A 81 -3.96 8.25 2.69
CA CYS A 81 -2.82 8.43 1.80
C CYS A 81 -2.96 7.59 0.53
N GLU A 82 -3.29 6.31 0.66
CA GLU A 82 -3.52 5.42 -0.49
C GLU A 82 -4.71 5.86 -1.32
N GLY A 83 -5.80 6.33 -0.70
CA GLY A 83 -6.97 6.84 -1.41
C GLY A 83 -6.66 8.10 -2.23
N ILE A 84 -5.95 9.06 -1.63
CA ILE A 84 -5.53 10.29 -2.32
C ILE A 84 -4.54 9.96 -3.44
N GLY A 85 -3.53 9.14 -3.15
CA GLY A 85 -2.54 8.70 -4.12
C GLY A 85 -3.17 7.97 -5.31
N ALA A 86 -4.10 7.04 -5.03
CA ALA A 86 -4.83 6.31 -6.05
C ALA A 86 -5.67 7.23 -6.93
N LEU A 87 -6.34 8.23 -6.34
CA LEU A 87 -7.11 9.22 -7.08
C LEU A 87 -6.20 10.05 -8.00
N LEU A 88 -5.11 10.60 -7.47
CA LEU A 88 -4.18 11.44 -8.24
C LEU A 88 -3.52 10.67 -9.39
N LEU A 89 -3.13 9.40 -9.15
CA LEU A 89 -2.57 8.53 -10.18
C LEU A 89 -3.64 8.14 -11.21
N ALA A 90 -4.84 7.78 -10.79
CA ALA A 90 -5.93 7.43 -11.69
C ALA A 90 -6.33 8.60 -12.60
N LEU A 91 -6.33 9.83 -12.09
CA LEU A 91 -6.58 11.04 -12.89
C LEU A 91 -5.55 11.17 -14.02
N ARG A 92 -4.26 11.02 -13.71
CA ARG A 92 -3.20 11.10 -14.73
C ARG A 92 -3.25 9.93 -15.71
N PHE A 93 -3.43 8.71 -15.22
CA PHE A 93 -3.53 7.52 -16.06
C PHE A 93 -4.76 7.53 -16.96
N SER A 94 -5.88 8.14 -16.53
CA SER A 94 -7.10 8.22 -17.34
C SER A 94 -6.95 8.99 -18.65
N GLN A 95 -5.88 9.78 -18.78
CA GLN A 95 -5.55 10.50 -20.01
C GLN A 95 -4.90 9.59 -21.07
N GLN A 96 -4.39 8.42 -20.66
CA GLN A 96 -3.63 7.50 -21.50
C GLN A 96 -4.28 6.11 -21.62
N MET A 97 -5.17 5.75 -20.70
CA MET A 97 -5.85 4.45 -20.69
C MET A 97 -7.32 4.56 -20.28
N PRO A 98 -8.17 3.55 -20.58
CA PRO A 98 -9.58 3.54 -20.23
C PRO A 98 -9.80 3.78 -18.72
N LYS A 99 -10.83 4.56 -18.36
CA LYS A 99 -11.09 4.98 -16.96
C LYS A 99 -11.09 3.84 -15.95
N LYS A 100 -11.72 2.70 -16.27
CA LYS A 100 -11.74 1.52 -15.39
C LYS A 100 -10.34 0.97 -15.12
N GLN A 101 -9.51 0.91 -16.16
CA GLN A 101 -8.12 0.47 -16.06
C GLN A 101 -7.28 1.49 -15.28
N ALA A 102 -7.46 2.78 -15.55
CA ALA A 102 -6.76 3.86 -14.85
C ALA A 102 -7.01 3.84 -13.33
N VAL A 103 -8.25 3.58 -12.90
CA VAL A 103 -8.59 3.46 -11.47
C VAL A 103 -7.89 2.25 -10.84
N LEU A 104 -7.94 1.08 -11.47
CA LEU A 104 -7.29 -0.14 -10.96
C LEU A 104 -5.78 0.03 -10.85
N TYR A 105 -5.16 0.63 -11.88
CA TYR A 105 -3.73 0.90 -11.89
C TYR A 105 -3.37 1.96 -10.85
N GLY A 106 -4.17 3.01 -10.70
CA GLY A 106 -3.97 4.02 -9.66
C GLY A 106 -3.99 3.41 -8.26
N ILE A 107 -4.98 2.56 -7.95
CA ILE A 107 -5.07 1.85 -6.66
C ILE A 107 -3.85 0.97 -6.44
N PHE A 108 -3.51 0.12 -7.42
CA PHE A 108 -2.40 -0.82 -7.28
C PHE A 108 -1.07 -0.10 -7.03
N HIS A 109 -0.75 0.91 -7.84
CA HIS A 109 0.51 1.64 -7.71
C HIS A 109 0.53 2.52 -6.46
N SER A 110 -0.61 3.03 -6.00
CA SER A 110 -0.66 3.81 -4.76
C SER A 110 -0.38 2.96 -3.54
N VAL A 111 -1.00 1.78 -3.42
CA VAL A 111 -0.75 0.85 -2.32
C VAL A 111 0.69 0.32 -2.40
N SER A 112 1.16 -0.04 -3.59
CA SER A 112 2.53 -0.50 -3.81
C SER A 112 3.56 0.55 -3.40
N ALA A 113 3.35 1.83 -3.76
CA ALA A 113 4.23 2.93 -3.40
C ALA A 113 4.19 3.22 -1.90
N PHE A 114 2.99 3.33 -1.30
CA PHE A 114 2.85 3.61 0.14
C PHE A 114 3.45 2.49 1.00
N CYS A 115 3.23 1.23 0.63
CA CYS A 115 3.79 0.08 1.32
C CYS A 115 5.26 -0.21 0.96
N ASN A 116 5.91 0.68 0.19
CA ASN A 116 7.30 0.53 -0.29
C ASN A 116 7.56 -0.84 -0.92
N ALA A 117 6.59 -1.31 -1.72
CA ALA A 117 6.60 -2.63 -2.29
C ALA A 117 7.31 -2.70 -3.64
N GLY A 118 7.24 -1.65 -4.47
CA GLY A 118 7.95 -1.59 -5.75
C GLY A 118 7.36 -2.45 -6.88
N PHE A 119 6.19 -3.07 -6.67
CA PHE A 119 5.45 -3.80 -7.72
C PHE A 119 4.69 -2.84 -8.63
N ASP A 120 4.60 -3.17 -9.91
CA ASP A 120 3.85 -2.42 -10.92
C ASP A 120 3.02 -3.34 -11.83
N LEU A 121 2.13 -2.74 -12.62
CA LEU A 121 1.30 -3.44 -13.62
C LEU A 121 1.61 -3.01 -15.06
N PHE A 122 2.62 -2.18 -15.27
CA PHE A 122 2.92 -1.56 -16.56
C PHE A 122 3.57 -2.50 -17.57
N GLY A 123 4.08 -3.64 -17.10
CA GLY A 123 4.55 -4.76 -17.92
C GLY A 123 3.69 -5.07 -19.14
N ARG A 124 2.36 -5.06 -18.97
CA ARG A 124 1.38 -5.42 -20.02
C ARG A 124 1.10 -4.30 -21.02
N ILE A 125 1.36 -3.05 -20.65
CA ILE A 125 1.02 -1.87 -21.47
C ILE A 125 2.21 -1.45 -22.32
N TYR A 126 3.41 -1.41 -21.73
CA TYR A 126 4.58 -0.82 -22.38
C TYR A 126 5.61 -1.88 -22.77
N ALA A 127 6.22 -2.53 -21.78
CA ALA A 127 7.16 -3.62 -21.98
C ALA A 127 7.31 -4.42 -20.66
N PRO A 128 7.61 -5.73 -20.71
CA PRO A 128 7.91 -6.50 -19.51
C PRO A 128 9.02 -5.84 -18.68
N PHE A 129 8.86 -5.81 -17.36
CA PHE A 129 9.80 -5.19 -16.41
C PHE A 129 10.02 -3.68 -16.63
N SER A 130 9.09 -3.00 -17.32
CA SER A 130 9.18 -1.55 -17.55
C SER A 130 9.05 -0.75 -16.25
N SER A 131 8.25 -1.22 -15.29
CA SER A 131 7.97 -0.46 -14.07
C SER A 131 7.52 0.97 -14.37
N LEU A 132 7.94 1.93 -13.55
CA LEU A 132 7.64 3.34 -13.73
C LEU A 132 8.56 4.05 -14.74
N THR A 133 9.46 3.34 -15.44
CA THR A 133 10.43 3.98 -16.36
C THR A 133 9.76 4.74 -17.49
N THR A 134 8.60 4.29 -17.97
CA THR A 134 7.81 5.00 -18.98
C THR A 134 7.31 6.37 -18.48
N TYR A 135 7.20 6.56 -17.17
CA TYR A 135 6.79 7.81 -16.54
C TYR A 135 7.97 8.59 -15.95
N ALA A 136 9.23 8.27 -16.31
CA ALA A 136 10.40 8.94 -15.76
C ALA A 136 10.41 10.46 -16.00
N GLY A 137 9.84 10.92 -17.12
CA GLY A 137 9.68 12.35 -17.43
C GLY A 137 8.37 12.98 -16.93
N ASP A 138 7.50 12.19 -16.29
CA ASP A 138 6.19 12.64 -15.83
C ASP A 138 6.24 13.11 -14.38
N TRP A 139 6.46 14.41 -14.21
CA TRP A 139 6.59 15.03 -12.90
C TRP A 139 5.38 14.75 -11.98
N TRP A 140 4.17 14.61 -12.53
CA TRP A 140 2.97 14.33 -11.74
C TRP A 140 3.05 12.95 -11.09
N VAL A 141 3.36 11.91 -11.88
CA VAL A 141 3.48 10.54 -11.38
C VAL A 141 4.65 10.44 -10.41
N SER A 142 5.80 11.02 -10.75
CA SER A 142 7.00 10.99 -9.89
C SER A 142 6.75 11.65 -8.53
N LEU A 143 6.09 12.81 -8.48
CA LEU A 143 5.79 13.48 -7.21
C LEU A 143 4.84 12.68 -6.33
N VAL A 144 3.77 12.11 -6.92
CA VAL A 144 2.79 11.32 -6.15
C VAL A 144 3.45 10.05 -5.60
N ILE A 145 4.22 9.33 -6.42
CA ILE A 145 4.93 8.12 -5.98
C ILE A 145 5.98 8.45 -4.92
N ALA A 146 6.78 9.49 -5.11
CA ALA A 146 7.79 9.92 -4.13
C ALA A 146 7.13 10.29 -2.79
N PHE A 147 6.04 11.06 -2.82
CA PHE A 147 5.29 11.41 -1.63
C PHE A 147 4.78 10.17 -0.88
N LEU A 148 4.17 9.22 -1.58
CA LEU A 148 3.65 7.98 -0.97
C LEU A 148 4.77 7.15 -0.33
N ILE A 149 5.90 7.00 -1.02
CA ILE A 149 7.07 6.26 -0.53
C ILE A 149 7.64 6.93 0.73
N ILE A 150 7.82 8.25 0.71
CA ILE A 150 8.37 9.00 1.83
C ILE A 150 7.43 8.91 3.03
N VAL A 151 6.15 9.21 2.85
CA VAL A 151 5.17 9.20 3.95
C VAL A 151 4.98 7.79 4.50
N GLY A 152 4.90 6.77 3.64
CA GLY A 152 4.80 5.37 4.08
C GLY A 152 6.09 4.86 4.75
N GLY A 153 7.25 5.36 4.33
CA GLY A 153 8.57 4.97 4.87
C GLY A 153 8.95 5.62 6.18
N LEU A 154 8.42 6.80 6.52
CA LEU A 154 8.68 7.49 7.79
C LEU A 154 8.17 6.70 9.02
N GLY A 155 7.33 5.69 8.81
CA GLY A 155 6.73 4.88 9.87
C GLY A 155 5.67 5.67 10.65
N PHE A 156 5.16 5.07 11.73
CA PHE A 156 4.08 5.65 12.55
C PHE A 156 4.50 6.08 13.98
N PRO A 157 5.54 6.90 14.17
CA PRO A 157 6.02 7.27 15.51
C PRO A 157 5.34 8.53 16.12
N VAL A 158 4.22 9.02 15.56
CA VAL A 158 3.58 10.30 15.95
C VAL A 158 2.19 10.13 16.56
#